data_AF-A0A3Q2ZMS3-F1
#
_entry.id   AF-A0A3Q2ZMS3-F1
#
_cell.length_a   1.000
_cell.length_b   1.000
_cell.length_c   1.000
_cell.angle_alpha   90.00
_cell.angle_beta   90.00
_cell.angle_gamma   90.00
#
_symmetry.space_group_name_H-M   'P 1'
#
loop_
_entity.id
_entity.type
_entity.pdbx_description
1 polymer ?
#
loop_
_entity_poly.entity_id
_entity_poly.type
_entity_poly.pdbx_seq_one_letter_code
_entity_poly.pdbx_strand_id
1 'polypeptide(L)'
;MWKPKLHFLTGVFGFRLSVRVWEDRAVLSRLKEKLQTEDGRLVLRIEREEWKSLPGCLVHLSQVQEWQIHRTGLLMIPHFISSFQNLLVLDLSRNTIAEIPRQIGEFDPTFKINFCLV
;
A
#
# COMPACT_ATOMS: atom_id res chain seq x y z
N MET A 1 14.38 -25.69 -0.84
CA MET A 1 13.09 -25.03 -0.56
C MET A 1 12.71 -25.29 0.90
N TRP A 2 13.31 -24.55 1.84
CA TRP A 2 13.23 -24.86 3.27
C TRP A 2 12.12 -24.07 3.95
N LYS A 3 11.13 -24.77 4.51
CA LYS A 3 10.29 -24.26 5.62
C LYS A 3 10.90 -24.77 6.93
N PRO A 4 11.25 -23.94 7.92
CA PRO A 4 11.69 -24.45 9.21
C PRO A 4 10.47 -24.92 10.01
N LYS A 5 10.54 -26.16 10.50
CA LYS A 5 9.58 -26.74 11.46
C LYS A 5 9.58 -25.92 12.75
N LEU A 6 8.41 -25.49 13.21
CA LEU A 6 8.23 -24.92 14.55
C LEU A 6 8.40 -26.04 15.59
N HIS A 7 9.45 -25.97 16.40
CA HIS A 7 9.48 -26.58 17.72
C HIS A 7 9.34 -25.47 18.77
N PHE A 8 8.23 -25.50 19.51
CA PHE A 8 7.98 -24.66 20.67
C PHE A 8 8.92 -25.07 21.80
N LEU A 9 9.82 -24.19 22.23
CA LEU A 9 10.33 -24.16 23.60
C LEU A 9 10.58 -22.72 24.06
N THR A 10 10.22 -22.50 25.31
CA THR A 10 10.12 -21.29 26.15
C THR A 10 11.31 -20.33 26.16
N GLY A 11 11.05 -19.01 26.19
CA GLY A 11 12.06 -18.02 26.63
C GLY A 11 11.96 -16.61 26.02
N VAL A 12 11.15 -15.74 26.63
CA VAL A 12 11.37 -14.30 26.92
C VAL A 12 12.19 -13.45 25.93
N PHE A 13 11.52 -12.43 25.35
CA PHE A 13 12.05 -11.18 24.75
C PHE A 13 12.96 -11.31 23.51
N GLY A 14 12.35 -11.43 22.32
CA GLY A 14 13.08 -11.19 21.07
C GLY A 14 12.38 -11.64 19.79
N PHE A 15 11.42 -12.56 19.86
CA PHE A 15 10.85 -13.17 18.66
C PHE A 15 9.65 -12.43 18.03
N ARG A 16 9.05 -11.45 18.72
CA ARG A 16 7.87 -10.73 18.20
C ARG A 16 8.22 -9.62 17.20
N LEU A 17 9.45 -9.11 17.22
CA LEU A 17 9.95 -8.13 16.23
C LEU A 17 10.29 -8.79 14.89
N SER A 18 10.71 -10.06 14.92
CA SER A 18 11.14 -10.76 13.72
C SER A 18 9.96 -11.10 12.79
N VAL A 19 8.83 -11.60 13.30
CA VAL A 19 7.72 -12.02 12.40
C VAL A 19 7.18 -10.86 11.55
N ARG A 20 6.95 -9.68 12.16
CA ARG A 20 6.41 -8.50 11.45
C ARG A 20 7.37 -7.95 10.39
N VAL A 21 8.66 -7.86 10.71
CA VAL A 21 9.67 -7.32 9.79
C VAL A 21 9.82 -8.19 8.54
N TRP A 22 9.63 -9.51 8.66
CA TRP A 22 9.77 -10.43 7.54
C TRP A 22 8.49 -10.48 6.68
N GLU A 23 7.32 -10.37 7.30
CA GLU A 23 6.04 -10.19 6.60
C GLU A 23 6.06 -8.90 5.77
N ASP A 24 6.56 -7.80 6.32
CA ASP A 24 6.66 -6.52 5.62
C ASP A 24 7.60 -6.61 4.40
N ARG A 25 8.69 -7.36 4.47
CA ARG A 25 9.60 -7.57 3.33
C ARG A 25 8.97 -8.39 2.21
N ALA A 26 8.25 -9.47 2.55
CA ALA A 26 7.57 -10.29 1.56
C ALA A 26 6.45 -9.50 0.85
N VAL A 27 5.66 -8.75 1.63
CA VAL A 27 4.60 -7.86 1.09
C VAL A 27 5.20 -6.75 0.24
N LEU A 28 6.28 -6.12 0.67
CA LEU A 28 6.98 -5.08 -0.10
C LEU A 28 7.54 -5.63 -1.42
N SER A 29 8.07 -6.86 -1.43
CA SER A 29 8.53 -7.52 -2.67
C SER A 29 7.36 -7.69 -3.65
N ARG A 30 6.22 -8.17 -3.19
CA ARG A 30 5.01 -8.33 -4.00
C ARG A 30 4.47 -6.99 -4.52
N LEU A 31 4.57 -5.93 -3.72
CA LEU A 31 4.20 -4.58 -4.15
C LEU A 31 5.16 -4.03 -5.22
N LYS A 32 6.46 -4.31 -5.09
CA LYS A 32 7.46 -3.92 -6.09
C LYS A 32 7.23 -4.61 -7.44
N GLU A 33 6.78 -5.86 -7.44
CA GLU A 33 6.39 -6.58 -8.67
C GLU A 33 5.17 -5.97 -9.37
N LYS A 34 4.36 -5.20 -8.65
CA LYS A 34 3.18 -4.48 -9.18
C LYS A 34 3.50 -3.08 -9.67
N LEU A 35 4.75 -2.64 -9.50
CA LEU A 35 5.20 -1.36 -10.05
C LEU A 35 5.43 -1.52 -11.54
N GLN A 36 4.89 -0.56 -12.29
CA GLN A 36 5.03 -0.48 -13.73
C GLN A 36 5.46 0.94 -14.09
N THR A 37 6.19 1.08 -15.19
CA THR A 37 6.52 2.40 -15.72
C THR A 37 5.61 2.66 -16.92
N GLU A 38 4.73 3.65 -16.80
CA GLU A 38 3.82 4.08 -17.87
C GLU A 38 4.09 5.55 -18.17
N ASP A 39 4.36 5.91 -19.43
CA ASP A 39 4.63 7.30 -19.86
C ASP A 39 5.70 8.04 -19.02
N GLY A 40 6.72 7.31 -18.57
CA GLY A 40 7.79 7.84 -17.72
C GLY A 40 7.42 8.01 -16.26
N ARG A 41 6.21 7.61 -15.86
CA ARG A 41 5.72 7.64 -14.48
C ARG A 41 5.79 6.27 -13.85
N LEU A 42 6.11 6.23 -12.56
CA LEU A 42 6.03 5.01 -11.79
C LEU A 42 4.61 4.81 -11.27
N VAL A 43 3.93 3.79 -11.78
CA VAL A 43 2.55 3.44 -11.48
C VAL A 43 2.51 2.19 -10.59
N LEU A 44 1.78 2.26 -9.47
CA LEU A 44 1.44 1.10 -8.67
C LEU A 44 0.05 0.60 -9.08
N ARG A 45 -0.01 -0.58 -9.70
CA ARG A 45 -1.27 -1.17 -10.17
C ARG A 45 -1.66 -2.38 -9.33
N ILE A 46 -2.82 -2.30 -8.68
CA ILE A 46 -3.40 -3.40 -7.89
C ILE A 46 -4.85 -3.57 -8.32
N GLU A 47 -5.17 -4.71 -8.95
CA GLU A 47 -6.52 -5.01 -9.41
C GLU A 47 -6.95 -6.42 -8.99
N ARG A 48 -8.21 -6.57 -8.57
CA ARG A 48 -8.84 -7.86 -8.26
C ARG A 48 -8.10 -8.64 -7.16
N GLU A 49 -7.63 -7.95 -6.13
CA GLU A 49 -7.00 -8.55 -4.95
C GLU A 49 -7.67 -8.05 -3.68
N GLU A 50 -7.82 -8.90 -2.66
CA GLU A 50 -8.44 -8.48 -1.41
C GLU A 50 -7.45 -7.68 -0.54
N TRP A 51 -7.43 -6.35 -0.73
CA TRP A 51 -6.68 -5.40 0.11
C TRP A 51 -7.65 -4.47 0.83
N LYS A 52 -8.26 -4.98 1.91
CA LYS A 52 -9.13 -4.17 2.78
C LYS A 52 -8.41 -2.96 3.38
N SER A 53 -7.09 -3.08 3.57
CA SER A 53 -6.19 -2.04 4.04
C SER A 53 -4.84 -2.14 3.32
N LEU A 54 -4.23 -1.01 2.99
CA LEU A 54 -2.87 -0.97 2.46
C LEU A 54 -1.83 -1.07 3.60
N PRO A 55 -0.74 -1.83 3.41
CA PRO A 55 0.24 -2.11 4.43
C PRO A 55 1.14 -0.88 4.66
N GLY A 56 1.60 -0.69 5.90
CA GLY A 56 2.48 0.45 6.24
C GLY A 56 3.81 0.44 5.48
N CYS A 57 4.32 -0.73 5.09
CA CYS A 57 5.55 -0.84 4.30
C CYS A 57 5.45 -0.20 2.90
N LEU A 58 4.24 0.13 2.44
CA LEU A 58 4.03 0.84 1.18
C LEU A 58 4.73 2.20 1.18
N VAL A 59 4.93 2.84 2.34
CA VAL A 59 5.66 4.11 2.50
C VAL A 59 7.07 4.07 1.89
N HIS A 60 7.69 2.89 1.78
CA HIS A 60 8.99 2.71 1.14
C HIS A 60 8.97 2.84 -0.39
N LEU A 61 7.78 2.99 -0.99
CA LEU A 61 7.58 3.23 -2.41
C LEU A 61 7.16 4.69 -2.68
N SER A 62 7.63 5.64 -1.87
CA SER A 62 7.27 7.07 -1.94
C SER A 62 7.62 7.75 -3.29
N GLN A 63 8.43 7.11 -4.12
CA GLN A 63 8.73 7.56 -5.48
C GLN A 63 7.62 7.25 -6.50
N VAL A 64 6.58 6.50 -6.12
CA VAL A 64 5.42 6.23 -6.98
C VAL A 64 4.67 7.51 -7.27
N GLN A 65 4.35 7.71 -8.54
CA GLN A 65 3.66 8.91 -9.04
C GLN A 65 2.18 8.67 -9.33
N GLU A 66 1.77 7.41 -9.50
CA GLU A 66 0.38 7.09 -9.78
C GLU A 66 -0.05 5.82 -9.07
N TRP A 67 -1.19 5.88 -8.38
CA TRP A 67 -1.83 4.73 -7.75
C TRP A 67 -3.07 4.37 -8.53
N GLN A 68 -3.12 3.15 -9.05
CA GLN A 68 -4.29 2.55 -9.68
C GLN A 68 -4.67 1.30 -8.89
N ILE A 69 -5.53 1.49 -7.89
CA ILE A 69 -5.94 0.44 -6.96
C ILE A 69 -7.45 0.29 -7.06
N HIS A 70 -7.93 -0.61 -7.90
CA HIS A 70 -9.36 -0.79 -8.17
C HIS A 70 -9.82 -2.21 -7.88
N ARG A 71 -11.07 -2.34 -7.41
CA ARG A 71 -11.69 -3.63 -7.08
C ARG A 71 -10.91 -4.42 -6.02
N THR A 72 -10.44 -3.75 -4.97
CA THR A 72 -9.70 -4.41 -3.88
C THR A 72 -10.47 -4.48 -2.55
N GLY A 73 -11.64 -3.83 -2.48
CA GLY A 73 -12.43 -3.75 -1.24
C GLY A 73 -11.77 -2.86 -0.20
N LEU A 74 -10.94 -1.90 -0.64
CA LEU A 74 -10.29 -0.94 0.25
C LEU A 74 -11.34 -0.11 1.01
N LEU A 75 -11.25 -0.09 2.33
CA LEU A 75 -12.22 0.59 3.20
C LEU A 75 -11.83 2.04 3.51
N MET A 76 -10.53 2.32 3.51
CA MET A 76 -9.99 3.63 3.87
C MET A 76 -8.69 3.90 3.14
N ILE A 77 -8.43 5.18 2.88
CA ILE A 77 -7.13 5.64 2.37
C ILE A 77 -6.18 5.78 3.56
N PRO A 78 -4.97 5.20 3.52
CA PRO A 78 -4.04 5.25 4.64
C PRO A 78 -3.55 6.68 4.91
N HIS A 79 -3.38 7.02 6.19
CA HIS A 79 -2.89 8.35 6.61
C HIS A 79 -1.48 8.68 6.10
N PHE A 80 -0.66 7.66 5.79
CA PHE A 80 0.67 7.84 5.23
C PHE A 80 0.65 8.20 3.73
N ILE A 81 -0.51 8.39 3.12
CA ILE A 81 -0.65 8.86 1.74
C ILE A 81 0.11 10.18 1.51
N SER A 82 0.18 11.05 2.52
CA SER A 82 0.97 12.30 2.48
C SER A 82 2.48 12.10 2.33
N SER A 83 2.99 10.90 2.58
CA SER A 83 4.41 10.57 2.34
C SER A 83 4.74 10.44 0.85
N PHE A 84 3.73 10.34 -0.02
CA PHE A 84 3.89 10.22 -1.47
C PHE A 84 3.88 11.60 -2.12
N GLN A 85 4.90 12.41 -1.84
CA GLN A 85 5.00 13.80 -2.31
C GLN A 85 5.05 13.92 -3.85
N ASN A 86 5.41 12.83 -4.54
CA ASN A 86 5.45 12.77 -6.00
C ASN A 86 4.15 12.21 -6.62
N LEU A 87 3.15 11.88 -5.80
CA LEU A 87 1.89 11.33 -6.30
C LEU A 87 1.13 12.40 -7.08
N LEU A 88 0.84 12.10 -8.34
CA LEU A 88 0.12 12.95 -9.27
C LEU A 88 -1.31 12.46 -9.49
N VAL A 89 -1.51 11.14 -9.44
CA VAL A 89 -2.78 10.50 -9.74
C VAL A 89 -3.10 9.44 -8.68
N LEU A 90 -4.29 9.52 -8.10
CA LEU A 90 -4.81 8.52 -7.17
C LEU A 90 -6.18 8.03 -7.66
N ASP A 91 -6.18 6.89 -8.32
CA ASP A 91 -7.39 6.16 -8.72
C ASP A 91 -7.64 5.01 -7.75
N LEU A 92 -8.65 5.19 -6.91
CA LEU A 92 -9.16 4.18 -5.98
C LEU A 92 -10.61 3.78 -6.32
N SER A 93 -10.99 3.89 -7.59
CA SER A 93 -12.36 3.59 -8.04
C SER A 93 -12.74 2.12 -7.77
N ARG A 94 -14.04 1.87 -7.64
CA ARG A 94 -14.58 0.52 -7.39
C ARG A 94 -14.02 -0.14 -6.12
N ASN A 95 -13.82 0.67 -5.09
CA ASN A 95 -13.58 0.23 -3.72
C ASN A 95 -14.76 0.64 -2.82
N THR A 96 -14.63 0.35 -1.53
CA THR A 96 -15.64 0.63 -0.50
C THR A 96 -15.14 1.72 0.45
N ILE A 97 -14.50 2.75 -0.11
CA ILE A 97 -13.88 3.82 0.66
C ILE A 97 -14.98 4.68 1.25
N ALA A 98 -15.07 4.70 2.58
CA ALA A 98 -16.09 5.49 3.29
C ALA A 98 -15.65 6.96 3.47
N GLU A 99 -14.35 7.19 3.63
CA GLU A 99 -13.82 8.49 4.04
C GLU A 99 -12.53 8.84 3.31
N ILE A 100 -12.37 10.15 3.06
CA ILE A 100 -11.18 10.76 2.50
C ILE A 100 -10.38 11.38 3.65
N PRO A 101 -9.13 10.95 3.93
CA PRO A 101 -8.30 11.57 4.94
C PRO A 101 -8.01 13.04 4.63
N ARG A 102 -8.00 13.89 5.65
CA ARG A 102 -7.71 15.35 5.51
C ARG A 102 -6.35 15.62 4.87
N GLN A 103 -5.41 14.69 5.03
CA GLN A 103 -4.07 14.71 4.45
C GLN A 103 -4.08 14.78 2.91
N ILE A 104 -5.16 14.34 2.24
CA ILE A 104 -5.29 14.52 0.79
C ILE A 104 -5.41 16.00 0.41
N GLY A 105 -5.91 16.84 1.31
CA GLY A 105 -5.94 18.29 1.10
C GLY A 105 -4.56 18.96 1.14
N GLU A 106 -3.50 18.22 1.49
CA GLU A 106 -2.11 18.72 1.50
C GLU A 106 -1.37 18.46 0.18
N PHE A 107 -2.00 17.77 -0.78
CA PHE A 107 -1.40 17.54 -2.10
C PHE A 107 -1.34 18.82 -2.94
N ASP A 108 -0.39 18.83 -3.88
CA ASP A 108 -0.24 19.91 -4.87
C ASP A 108 -1.56 20.14 -5.64
N PRO A 109 -1.93 21.39 -5.98
CA PRO A 109 -3.15 21.67 -6.75
C PRO A 109 -3.25 20.94 -8.11
N THR A 110 -2.16 20.40 -8.64
CA THR A 110 -2.14 19.58 -9.85
C THR A 110 -2.52 18.11 -9.62
N PHE A 111 -2.66 17.68 -8.37
CA PHE A 111 -3.03 16.32 -7.98
C PHE A 111 -4.44 15.95 -8.44
N LYS A 112 -4.55 14.82 -9.15
CA LYS A 112 -5.81 14.27 -9.63
C LYS A 112 -6.22 13.09 -8.78
N ILE A 113 -7.46 13.13 -8.28
CA ILE A 113 -8.00 12.08 -7.44
C ILE A 113 -9.34 11.57 -8.00
N ASN A 114 -9.45 10.24 -8.13
CA ASN A 114 -10.64 9.54 -8.59
C ASN A 114 -10.98 8.42 -7.61
N PHE A 115 -12.14 8.47 -6.98
CA PHE A 115 -12.68 7.38 -6.17
C PHE A 115 -14.21 7.51 -6.13
N CYS A 116 -14.89 6.39 -5.86
CA CYS A 116 -16.32 6.39 -5.58
C CYS A 116 -16.51 6.32 -4.07
N LEU A 117 -17.28 7.25 -3.53
CA LEU A 117 -17.89 7.09 -2.20
C LEU A 117 -19.14 6.23 -2.37
N VAL A 118 -19.34 5.27 -1.48
CA VAL A 118 -20.54 4.42 -1.43
C VAL A 118 -21.54 5.00 -0.43
#